data_AF-A0A8K0NY05-F1
#
_entry.id   AF-A0A8K0NY05-F1
#
_cell.length_a   1.000
_cell.length_b   1.000
_cell.length_c   1.000
_cell.angle_alpha   90.00
_cell.angle_beta   90.00
_cell.angle_gamma   90.00
#
_symmetry.space_group_name_H-M   'P 1'
#
loop_
_entity.id
_entity.type
_entity.pdbx_description
1 polymer ?
#
loop_
_entity_poly.entity_id
_entity_poly.type
_entity_poly.pdbx_seq_one_letter_code
_entity_poly.pdbx_strand_id
1 'polypeptide(L)'
;MMSKCRAYFGNLNVFGGPSPTNIKSSAKLHKLEQANEDGILIFISDVWLDQLKVQQKLKILFRGYSQFPPIAFVFMGNFLSTQHGSTYAHTLKNCLKDLADTILEYPPIVENSKFIFVPGPLDPASANILPRTPLPKFVTKDFEEKIPTAIFASNPCRIQYCTKEIVVLRQDMVTKLCRNTIHFPSSGEIPEHFAKTIVCQATLSPLPLTVSPIYWAFDHALTLYPLPDVIVVGDNFNAFTIEYMECQVVNPGSFPKSDFSFKAYCPATNAVEDSQIPNE
;
A
#
# COMPACT_ATOMS: atom_id res chain seq x y z
N MET A 1 11.17 14.91 -17.58
CA MET A 1 10.84 16.33 -17.33
C MET A 1 10.56 16.47 -15.85
N MET A 2 11.20 17.37 -15.10
CA MET A 2 10.78 17.61 -13.71
C MET A 2 9.34 18.13 -13.73
N SER A 3 8.42 17.46 -13.01
CA SER A 3 7.10 18.02 -12.70
C SER A 3 7.26 19.48 -12.24
N LYS A 4 6.46 20.40 -12.78
CA LYS A 4 6.56 21.86 -12.53
C LYS A 4 6.64 22.20 -11.03
N CYS A 5 6.03 21.40 -10.18
CA CYS A 5 6.04 21.55 -8.72
C CYS A 5 7.44 21.36 -8.10
N ARG A 6 8.25 20.44 -8.64
CA ARG A 6 9.57 20.10 -8.09
C ARG A 6 10.66 21.11 -8.43
N ALA A 7 10.47 21.89 -9.49
CA ALA A 7 11.40 22.96 -9.88
C ALA A 7 11.63 23.97 -8.75
N TYR A 8 10.62 24.24 -7.92
CA TYR A 8 10.71 25.18 -6.80
C TYR A 8 11.48 24.63 -5.58
N PHE A 9 11.57 23.30 -5.42
CA PHE A 9 12.28 22.66 -4.30
C PHE A 9 13.74 22.33 -4.62
N GLY A 10 14.15 22.45 -5.89
CA GLY A 10 15.47 22.05 -6.35
C GLY A 10 15.75 20.57 -6.05
N ASN A 11 16.86 20.31 -5.35
CA ASN A 11 17.35 18.96 -5.06
C ASN A 11 16.99 18.45 -3.65
N LEU A 12 16.13 19.15 -2.90
CA LEU A 12 15.76 18.73 -1.55
C LEU A 12 14.96 17.42 -1.58
N ASN A 13 15.33 16.44 -0.74
CA ASN A 13 14.52 15.24 -0.56
C ASN A 13 13.36 15.49 0.41
N VAL A 14 12.21 15.88 -0.16
CA VAL A 14 10.95 16.07 0.56
C VAL A 14 10.12 14.78 0.70
N PHE A 15 10.46 13.73 -0.06
CA PHE A 15 9.78 12.44 0.01
C PHE A 15 10.20 11.65 1.26
N GLY A 16 11.47 11.79 1.65
CA GLY A 16 12.08 11.10 2.79
C GLY A 16 12.96 9.92 2.35
N GLY A 17 13.42 9.14 3.32
CA GLY A 17 14.39 8.07 3.09
C GLY A 17 15.84 8.51 3.35
N PRO A 18 16.82 7.62 3.08
CA PRO A 18 18.21 7.81 3.51
C PRO A 18 18.99 8.85 2.71
N SER A 19 18.56 9.14 1.47
CA SER A 19 19.25 10.13 0.64
C SER A 19 18.92 11.55 1.11
N PRO A 20 19.91 12.44 1.30
CA PRO A 20 19.65 13.85 1.59
C PRO A 20 19.13 14.61 0.35
N THR A 21 19.35 14.07 -0.85
CA THR A 21 18.97 14.69 -2.11
C THR A 21 17.85 13.94 -2.80
N ASN A 22 17.06 14.68 -3.58
CA ASN A 22 16.01 14.11 -4.41
C ASN A 22 16.61 13.14 -5.42
N ILE A 23 16.19 11.89 -5.32
CA ILE A 23 16.70 10.79 -6.13
C ILE A 23 15.93 10.56 -7.42
N LYS A 24 14.77 11.23 -7.61
CA LYS A 24 13.94 11.13 -8.81
C LYS A 24 14.68 11.57 -10.08
N SER A 25 15.68 12.45 -9.94
CA SER A 25 16.57 12.89 -11.03
C SER A 25 17.88 12.10 -11.13
N SER A 26 18.06 11.03 -10.35
CA SER A 26 19.29 10.24 -10.36
C SER A 26 19.39 9.37 -11.61
N ALA A 27 20.27 9.74 -12.54
CA ALA A 27 20.52 8.97 -13.76
C ALA A 27 21.01 7.54 -13.47
N LYS A 28 21.75 7.33 -12.37
CA LYS A 28 22.21 6.00 -11.95
C LYS A 28 21.04 5.10 -11.55
N LEU A 29 20.13 5.62 -10.72
CA LEU A 29 18.96 4.86 -10.27
C LEU A 29 17.98 4.63 -11.41
N HIS A 30 17.85 5.60 -12.32
CA HIS A 30 17.01 5.42 -13.51
C HIS A 30 17.52 4.28 -14.40
N LYS A 31 18.84 4.15 -14.59
CA LYS A 31 19.41 3.00 -15.32
C LYS A 31 19.14 1.65 -14.63
N LEU A 32 19.20 1.60 -13.29
CA LEU A 32 18.90 0.38 -12.53
C LEU A 32 17.41 0.02 -12.60
N GLU A 33 16.54 1.02 -12.56
CA GLU A 33 15.10 0.86 -12.74
C GLU A 33 14.79 0.27 -14.12
N GLN A 34 15.39 0.81 -15.18
CA GLN A 34 15.19 0.32 -16.55
C GLN A 34 15.87 -1.04 -16.80
N ALA A 35 16.89 -1.41 -16.03
CA ALA A 35 17.50 -2.74 -16.15
C ALA A 35 16.63 -3.86 -15.56
N ASN A 36 15.66 -3.52 -14.71
CA ASN A 36 14.73 -4.46 -14.10
C ASN A 36 13.33 -4.30 -14.70
N GLU A 37 13.22 -4.54 -16.01
CA GLU A 37 12.01 -4.29 -16.82
C GLU A 37 10.80 -5.05 -16.28
N ASP A 38 10.97 -6.32 -15.89
CA ASP A 38 9.90 -7.20 -15.40
C ASP A 38 9.68 -7.11 -13.89
N GLY A 39 10.40 -6.24 -13.20
CA GLY A 39 10.29 -6.09 -11.75
C GLY A 39 8.95 -5.48 -11.36
N ILE A 40 8.16 -6.19 -10.55
CA ILE A 40 6.84 -5.70 -10.10
C ILE A 40 6.73 -5.58 -8.58
N LEU A 41 5.90 -4.65 -8.12
CA LEU A 41 5.42 -4.56 -6.75
C LEU A 41 3.94 -4.95 -6.70
N ILE A 42 3.60 -5.88 -5.81
CA ILE A 42 2.23 -6.40 -5.68
C ILE A 42 1.54 -5.72 -4.51
N PHE A 43 0.34 -5.18 -4.73
CA PHE A 43 -0.47 -4.52 -3.70
C PHE A 43 -1.76 -5.29 -3.46
N ILE A 44 -1.98 -5.68 -2.20
CA ILE A 44 -3.15 -6.45 -1.77
C ILE A 44 -3.71 -5.79 -0.50
N SER A 45 -5.02 -5.55 -0.47
CA SER A 45 -5.71 -4.93 0.68
C SER A 45 -6.68 -5.88 1.35
N ASP A 46 -6.92 -5.69 2.66
CA ASP A 46 -7.74 -6.57 3.50
C ASP A 46 -7.30 -8.04 3.42
N VAL A 47 -6.01 -8.28 3.68
CA VAL A 47 -5.45 -9.63 3.74
C VAL A 47 -5.91 -10.34 5.02
N TRP A 48 -7.15 -10.82 5.05
CA TRP A 48 -7.77 -11.50 6.18
C TRP A 48 -7.15 -12.89 6.42
N LEU A 49 -6.07 -12.94 7.19
CA LEU A 49 -5.26 -14.13 7.45
C LEU A 49 -5.98 -15.20 8.28
N ASP A 50 -7.06 -14.84 8.97
CA ASP A 50 -7.95 -15.78 9.68
C ASP A 50 -8.86 -16.59 8.74
N GLN A 51 -8.98 -16.19 7.47
CA GLN A 51 -9.79 -16.91 6.50
C GLN A 51 -8.99 -17.97 5.74
N LEU A 52 -9.46 -19.21 5.81
CA LEU A 52 -8.85 -20.34 5.10
C LEU A 52 -8.75 -20.10 3.59
N LYS A 53 -9.77 -19.49 2.98
CA LYS A 53 -9.76 -19.16 1.55
C LYS A 53 -8.65 -18.17 1.18
N VAL A 54 -8.41 -17.15 2.01
CA VAL A 54 -7.32 -16.18 1.80
C VAL A 54 -5.97 -16.90 1.88
N GLN A 55 -5.77 -17.74 2.89
CA GLN A 55 -4.54 -18.53 3.03
C GLN A 55 -4.28 -19.44 1.81
N GLN A 56 -5.33 -20.13 1.32
CA GLN A 56 -5.24 -20.95 0.10
C GLN A 56 -4.88 -20.13 -1.13
N LYS A 57 -5.50 -18.96 -1.32
CA LYS A 57 -5.23 -18.08 -2.45
C LYS A 57 -3.83 -17.46 -2.37
N LEU A 58 -3.34 -17.12 -1.18
CA LEU A 58 -1.94 -16.71 -0.98
C LEU A 58 -0.93 -17.81 -1.36
N LYS A 59 -1.23 -19.09 -1.07
CA LYS A 59 -0.40 -20.21 -1.55
C LYS A 59 -0.35 -20.27 -3.09
N ILE A 60 -1.48 -20.09 -3.77
CA ILE A 60 -1.53 -20.04 -5.24
C ILE A 60 -0.73 -18.85 -5.76
N LEU A 61 -0.86 -17.67 -5.12
CA LEU A 61 -0.09 -16.47 -5.45
C LEU A 61 1.42 -16.73 -5.36
N PHE A 62 1.90 -17.25 -4.24
CA PHE A 62 3.32 -17.55 -4.04
C PHE A 62 3.81 -18.62 -5.01
N ARG A 63 3.01 -19.65 -5.28
CA ARG A 63 3.34 -20.65 -6.30
C ARG A 63 3.49 -20.03 -7.68
N GLY A 64 2.57 -19.15 -8.08
CA GLY A 64 2.59 -18.48 -9.38
C GLY A 64 3.82 -17.58 -9.56
N TYR A 65 4.23 -16.87 -8.51
CA TYR A 65 5.40 -15.99 -8.54
C TYR A 65 6.71 -16.66 -8.14
N SER A 66 6.72 -17.95 -7.80
CA SER A 66 7.95 -18.61 -7.36
C SER A 66 9.02 -18.66 -8.46
N GLN A 67 8.62 -18.69 -9.74
CA GLN A 67 9.55 -18.66 -10.86
C GLN A 67 10.10 -17.25 -11.13
N PHE A 68 9.26 -16.23 -10.94
CA PHE A 68 9.60 -14.82 -11.15
C PHE A 68 9.18 -14.01 -9.91
N PRO A 69 9.96 -14.04 -8.83
CA PRO A 69 9.60 -13.37 -7.58
C PRO A 69 9.47 -11.85 -7.78
N PRO A 70 8.40 -11.21 -7.28
CA PRO A 70 8.25 -9.77 -7.36
C PRO A 70 9.29 -9.06 -6.49
N ILE A 71 9.51 -7.77 -6.74
CA ILE A 71 10.35 -6.90 -5.91
C ILE A 71 9.83 -6.89 -4.47
N ALA A 72 8.51 -6.75 -4.31
CA ALA A 72 7.87 -6.74 -3.00
C ALA A 72 6.39 -7.13 -3.07
N PHE A 73 5.93 -7.79 -2.02
CA PHE A 73 4.53 -7.91 -1.65
C PHE A 73 4.18 -6.84 -0.62
N VAL A 74 3.23 -5.98 -0.93
CA VAL A 74 2.69 -4.96 -0.03
C VAL A 74 1.32 -5.41 0.44
N PHE A 75 1.30 -5.99 1.64
CA PHE A 75 0.09 -6.44 2.32
C PHE A 75 -0.46 -5.32 3.19
N MET A 76 -1.63 -4.82 2.82
CA MET A 76 -2.37 -3.87 3.62
C MET A 76 -3.41 -4.60 4.46
N GLY A 77 -3.57 -4.15 5.71
CA GLY A 77 -4.63 -4.61 6.59
C GLY A 77 -6.02 -4.30 6.03
N ASN A 78 -7.11 -4.59 6.74
CA ASN A 78 -7.09 -5.26 8.04
C ASN A 78 -6.61 -6.70 7.88
N PHE A 79 -5.85 -7.22 8.85
CA PHE A 79 -5.27 -8.56 8.73
C PHE A 79 -6.14 -9.68 9.29
N LEU A 80 -7.22 -9.33 10.01
CA LEU A 80 -8.26 -10.28 10.43
C LEU A 80 -9.63 -9.79 9.94
N SER A 81 -10.51 -10.73 9.58
CA SER A 81 -11.85 -10.44 9.05
C SER A 81 -12.84 -9.95 10.11
N THR A 82 -12.61 -10.32 11.38
CA THR A 82 -13.48 -9.95 12.50
C THR A 82 -12.72 -9.25 13.61
N GLN A 83 -13.46 -8.46 14.41
CA GLN A 83 -12.89 -7.83 15.60
C GLN A 83 -12.87 -8.85 16.73
N HIS A 84 -11.69 -9.42 17.00
CA HIS A 84 -11.49 -10.40 18.08
C HIS A 84 -11.35 -9.78 19.48
N GLY A 85 -11.69 -8.51 19.67
CA GLY A 85 -11.59 -7.82 20.97
C GLY A 85 -10.20 -7.95 21.59
N SER A 86 -10.13 -8.41 22.84
CA SER A 86 -8.86 -8.57 23.58
C SER A 86 -7.95 -9.66 23.04
N THR A 87 -8.48 -10.65 22.30
CA THR A 87 -7.66 -11.76 21.75
C THR A 87 -7.08 -11.43 20.37
N TYR A 88 -7.42 -10.29 19.78
CA TYR A 88 -6.98 -9.89 18.44
C TYR A 88 -5.48 -10.02 18.24
N ALA A 89 -4.67 -9.45 19.13
CA ALA A 89 -3.21 -9.48 19.00
C ALA A 89 -2.65 -10.92 19.01
N HIS A 90 -3.24 -11.82 19.81
CA HIS A 90 -2.84 -13.22 19.87
C HIS A 90 -3.27 -13.98 18.61
N THR A 91 -4.50 -13.78 18.13
CA THR A 91 -4.98 -14.39 16.88
C THR A 91 -4.12 -13.94 15.70
N LEU A 92 -3.88 -12.64 15.57
CA LEU A 92 -3.03 -12.11 14.50
C LEU A 92 -1.61 -12.66 14.55
N LYS A 93 -1.03 -12.79 15.77
CA LYS A 93 0.29 -13.40 15.95
C LYS A 93 0.32 -14.83 15.41
N ASN A 94 -0.69 -15.64 15.70
CA ASN A 94 -0.78 -17.01 15.20
C ASN A 94 -0.96 -17.04 13.67
N CYS A 95 -1.84 -16.21 13.13
CA CYS A 95 -2.05 -16.12 11.68
C CYS A 95 -0.79 -15.67 10.91
N LEU A 96 0.00 -14.74 11.49
CA LEU A 96 1.29 -14.36 10.93
C LEU A 96 2.29 -15.51 10.99
N LYS A 97 2.31 -16.31 12.06
CA LYS A 97 3.15 -17.50 12.14
C LYS A 97 2.83 -18.49 11.01
N ASP A 98 1.55 -18.75 10.75
CA ASP A 98 1.10 -19.63 9.67
C ASP A 98 1.44 -19.08 8.28
N LEU A 99 1.32 -17.76 8.11
CA LEU A 99 1.75 -17.07 6.89
C LEU A 99 3.27 -17.19 6.68
N ALA A 100 4.07 -17.02 7.73
CA ALA A 100 5.52 -17.18 7.65
C ALA A 100 5.90 -18.61 7.24
N ASP A 101 5.27 -19.61 7.85
CA ASP A 101 5.49 -21.01 7.51
C ASP A 101 5.11 -21.29 6.05
N THR A 102 4.03 -20.68 5.56
CA THR A 102 3.62 -20.77 4.15
C THR A 102 4.63 -20.11 3.21
N ILE A 103 5.17 -18.93 3.55
CA ILE A 103 6.16 -18.23 2.72
C ILE A 103 7.47 -19.02 2.64
N LEU A 104 7.88 -19.66 3.75
CA LEU A 104 9.07 -20.51 3.81
C LEU A 104 9.00 -21.74 2.88
N GLU A 105 7.81 -22.16 2.46
CA GLU A 105 7.63 -23.21 1.43
C GLU A 105 8.16 -22.77 0.05
N TYR A 106 8.42 -21.47 -0.18
CA TYR A 106 8.85 -20.89 -1.46
C TYR A 106 10.20 -20.14 -1.33
N PRO A 107 11.36 -20.83 -1.29
CA PRO A 107 12.67 -20.22 -1.11
C PRO A 107 13.00 -19.07 -2.10
N PRO A 108 12.67 -19.16 -3.41
CA PRO A 108 12.93 -18.06 -4.34
C PRO A 108 12.27 -16.74 -3.95
N ILE A 109 11.08 -16.82 -3.35
CA ILE A 109 10.35 -15.64 -2.86
C ILE A 109 11.00 -15.07 -1.61
N VAL A 110 11.41 -15.92 -0.67
CA VAL A 110 12.08 -15.49 0.57
C VAL A 110 13.37 -14.72 0.26
N GLU A 111 14.15 -15.21 -0.72
CA GLU A 111 15.45 -14.64 -1.09
C GLU A 111 15.33 -13.33 -1.88
N ASN A 112 14.33 -13.21 -2.76
CA ASN A 112 14.27 -12.13 -3.75
C ASN A 112 13.17 -11.09 -3.50
N SER A 113 12.14 -11.42 -2.72
CA SER A 113 11.01 -10.53 -2.45
C SER A 113 11.04 -9.93 -1.04
N LYS A 114 10.63 -8.67 -0.95
CA LYS A 114 10.33 -8.02 0.34
C LYS A 114 8.87 -8.18 0.72
N PHE A 115 8.59 -8.21 2.02
CA PHE A 115 7.22 -8.26 2.53
C PHE A 115 6.93 -7.02 3.36
N ILE A 116 6.10 -6.12 2.85
CA ILE A 116 5.76 -4.85 3.49
C ILE A 116 4.34 -4.94 4.04
N PHE A 117 4.20 -4.77 5.36
CA PHE A 117 2.92 -4.82 6.04
C PHE A 117 2.49 -3.41 6.45
N VAL A 118 1.31 -2.98 6.01
CA VAL A 118 0.72 -1.67 6.33
C VAL A 118 -0.55 -1.89 7.15
N PRO A 119 -0.60 -1.46 8.42
CA PRO A 119 -1.74 -1.75 9.30
C PRO A 119 -3.00 -1.03 8.85
N GLY A 120 -4.15 -1.70 8.92
CA GLY A 120 -5.47 -1.15 8.67
C GLY A 120 -6.09 -0.44 9.88
N PRO A 121 -7.27 0.19 9.71
CA PRO A 121 -7.99 0.89 10.77
C PRO A 121 -8.48 0.01 11.92
N LEU A 122 -8.63 -1.31 11.72
CA LEU A 122 -9.13 -2.26 12.73
C LEU A 122 -8.03 -3.16 13.31
N ASP A 123 -6.79 -2.97 12.86
CA ASP A 123 -5.63 -3.73 13.32
C ASP A 123 -5.16 -3.24 14.70
N PRO A 124 -4.40 -4.06 15.46
CA PRO A 124 -4.12 -3.77 16.86
C PRO A 124 -3.14 -2.60 17.00
N ALA A 125 -3.20 -1.98 18.17
CA ALA A 125 -2.25 -1.01 18.71
C ALA A 125 -2.32 0.45 18.24
N SER A 126 -3.26 0.82 17.38
CA SER A 126 -3.52 2.24 17.15
C SER A 126 -5.01 2.55 17.17
N ALA A 127 -5.35 3.68 17.79
CA ALA A 127 -6.68 4.26 17.59
C ALA A 127 -6.87 4.54 16.09
N ASN A 128 -8.12 4.72 15.67
CA ASN A 128 -8.45 5.09 14.29
C ASN A 128 -8.11 6.58 14.00
N ILE A 129 -6.82 6.94 14.17
CA ILE A 129 -6.22 8.26 14.03
C ILE A 129 -4.98 8.10 13.15
N LEU A 130 -4.79 8.99 12.17
CA LEU A 130 -3.63 8.98 11.27
C LEU A 130 -2.53 9.97 11.73
N PRO A 131 -1.26 9.72 11.40
CA PRO A 131 -0.68 8.44 10.99
C PRO A 131 -0.74 7.39 12.10
N ARG A 132 -0.85 6.12 11.71
CA ARG A 132 -0.82 4.96 12.62
C ARG A 132 0.58 4.38 12.70
N THR A 133 0.96 3.95 13.90
CA THR A 133 2.21 3.23 14.12
C THR A 133 2.16 1.85 13.47
N PRO A 134 3.32 1.24 13.18
CA PRO A 134 3.39 -0.16 12.80
C PRO A 134 2.74 -1.10 13.84
N LEU A 135 2.46 -2.34 13.41
CA LEU A 135 2.01 -3.38 14.32
C LEU A 135 3.04 -3.61 15.47
N PRO A 136 2.59 -3.91 16.70
CA PRO A 136 3.50 -4.09 17.84
C PRO A 136 4.47 -5.25 17.64
N LYS A 137 5.68 -5.08 18.17
CA LYS A 137 6.70 -6.15 18.19
C LYS A 137 6.22 -7.43 18.86
N PHE A 138 5.30 -7.36 19.82
CA PHE A 138 4.69 -8.56 20.41
C PHE A 138 4.05 -9.49 19.35
N VAL A 139 3.42 -8.88 18.33
CA VAL A 139 2.73 -9.57 17.25
C VAL A 139 3.70 -9.96 16.13
N THR A 140 4.66 -9.08 15.81
CA THR A 140 5.49 -9.22 14.59
C THR A 140 6.81 -9.94 14.79
N LYS A 141 7.36 -9.99 16.02
CA LYS A 141 8.72 -10.47 16.29
C LYS A 141 9.00 -11.85 15.71
N ASP A 142 8.14 -12.82 15.98
CA ASP A 142 8.29 -14.20 15.51
C ASP A 142 8.26 -14.30 13.97
N PHE A 143 7.53 -13.40 13.29
CA PHE A 143 7.51 -13.32 11.83
C PHE A 143 8.81 -12.73 11.28
N GLU A 144 9.28 -11.62 11.85
CA GLU A 144 10.51 -10.92 11.45
C GLU A 144 11.75 -11.79 11.65
N GLU A 145 11.78 -12.65 12.68
CA GLU A 145 12.86 -13.61 12.91
C GLU A 145 12.91 -14.71 11.82
N LYS A 146 11.75 -15.12 11.28
CA LYS A 146 11.67 -16.12 10.21
C LYS A 146 11.90 -15.52 8.82
N ILE A 147 11.37 -14.32 8.58
CA ILE A 147 11.41 -13.62 7.29
C ILE A 147 12.14 -12.29 7.48
N PRO A 148 13.48 -12.26 7.34
CA PRO A 148 14.28 -11.06 7.59
C PRO A 148 14.05 -9.93 6.57
N THR A 149 13.42 -10.24 5.42
CA THR A 149 13.03 -9.26 4.40
C THR A 149 11.71 -8.56 4.72
N ALA A 150 11.06 -8.92 5.84
CA ALA A 150 9.80 -8.33 6.28
C ALA A 150 9.98 -6.93 6.88
N ILE A 151 9.06 -6.02 6.55
CA ILE A 151 9.04 -4.64 7.02
C ILE A 151 7.60 -4.32 7.46
N PHE A 152 7.40 -4.13 8.76
CA PHE A 152 6.15 -3.63 9.31
C PHE A 152 6.19 -2.10 9.35
N ALA A 153 5.44 -1.45 8.47
CA ALA A 153 5.46 -0.01 8.25
C ALA A 153 4.30 0.70 8.99
N SER A 154 4.36 2.04 9.01
CA SER A 154 3.23 2.89 9.46
C SER A 154 2.09 2.87 8.44
N ASN A 155 0.96 3.49 8.79
CA ASN A 155 -0.10 3.79 7.84
C ASN A 155 -0.52 5.28 7.94
N PRO A 156 -0.32 6.10 6.90
CA PRO A 156 0.28 5.75 5.61
C PRO A 156 1.78 5.43 5.72
N CYS A 157 2.35 4.91 4.64
CA CYS A 157 3.80 4.80 4.45
C CYS A 157 4.21 5.25 3.06
N ARG A 158 5.52 5.43 2.87
CA ARG A 158 6.14 5.82 1.61
C ARG A 158 7.15 4.76 1.22
N ILE A 159 7.03 4.24 0.00
CA ILE A 159 7.94 3.30 -0.61
C ILE A 159 8.71 4.05 -1.69
N GLN A 160 10.03 3.96 -1.61
CA GLN A 160 10.93 4.52 -2.60
C GLN A 160 11.61 3.37 -3.33
N TYR A 161 11.40 3.28 -4.64
CA TYR A 161 12.06 2.29 -5.49
C TYR A 161 12.76 2.99 -6.65
N CYS A 162 14.09 2.96 -6.67
CA CYS A 162 14.90 3.69 -7.64
C CYS A 162 14.45 5.16 -7.78
N THR A 163 13.93 5.58 -8.93
CA THR A 163 13.43 6.96 -9.14
C THR A 163 11.94 7.13 -8.86
N LYS A 164 11.23 6.04 -8.52
CA LYS A 164 9.80 6.02 -8.23
C LYS A 164 9.50 6.28 -6.77
N GLU A 165 8.52 7.13 -6.57
CA GLU A 165 7.92 7.49 -5.28
C GLU A 165 6.51 6.91 -5.22
N ILE A 166 6.26 6.04 -4.23
CA ILE A 166 4.98 5.35 -4.06
C ILE A 166 4.45 5.65 -2.66
N VAL A 167 3.24 6.16 -2.54
CA VAL A 167 2.58 6.42 -1.26
C VAL A 167 1.49 5.38 -1.05
N VAL A 168 1.47 4.74 0.12
CA VAL A 168 0.49 3.69 0.45
C VAL A 168 -0.34 4.13 1.65
N LEU A 169 -1.66 4.07 1.52
CA LEU A 169 -2.62 4.35 2.58
C LEU A 169 -3.62 3.21 2.67
N ARG A 170 -3.81 2.63 3.87
CA ARG A 170 -4.94 1.74 4.15
C ARG A 170 -6.04 2.49 4.90
N GLN A 171 -7.09 2.90 4.20
CA GLN A 171 -8.26 3.57 4.77
C GLN A 171 -9.42 3.54 3.78
N ASP A 172 -10.65 3.39 4.29
CA ASP A 172 -11.88 3.48 3.48
C ASP A 172 -12.23 4.96 3.15
N MET A 173 -11.32 5.63 2.44
CA MET A 173 -11.35 7.06 2.16
C MET A 173 -12.41 7.45 1.12
N VAL A 174 -12.63 6.62 0.10
CA VAL A 174 -13.66 6.86 -0.93
C VAL A 174 -15.03 6.99 -0.28
N THR A 175 -15.37 6.03 0.58
CA THR A 175 -16.66 6.03 1.29
C THR A 175 -16.78 7.21 2.25
N LYS A 176 -15.70 7.58 2.95
CA LYS A 176 -15.68 8.75 3.84
C LYS A 176 -15.91 10.05 3.06
N LEU A 177 -15.26 10.23 1.91
CA LEU A 177 -15.47 11.41 1.06
C LEU A 177 -16.90 11.46 0.51
N CYS A 178 -17.43 10.33 0.04
CA CYS A 178 -18.81 10.27 -0.45
C CYS A 178 -19.84 10.65 0.63
N ARG A 179 -19.64 10.24 1.89
CA ARG A 179 -20.54 10.59 3.01
C ARG A 179 -20.47 12.06 3.43
N ASN A 180 -19.40 12.76 3.08
CA ASN A 180 -19.14 14.14 3.47
C ASN A 180 -19.07 15.10 2.28
N THR A 181 -19.51 14.65 1.11
CA THR A 181 -19.60 15.52 -0.06
C THR A 181 -20.76 16.49 0.11
N ILE A 182 -20.56 17.74 -0.33
CA ILE A 182 -21.62 18.75 -0.35
C ILE A 182 -22.65 18.41 -1.44
N HIS A 183 -22.15 17.97 -2.60
CA HIS A 183 -22.96 17.54 -3.74
C HIS A 183 -22.38 16.26 -4.32
N PHE A 184 -23.25 15.33 -4.70
CA PHE A 184 -22.83 14.19 -5.49
C PHE A 184 -22.44 14.66 -6.91
N PRO A 185 -21.36 14.12 -7.49
CA PRO A 185 -20.97 14.46 -8.84
C PRO A 185 -22.08 14.08 -9.82
N SER A 186 -22.42 15.00 -10.72
CA SER A 186 -23.49 14.82 -11.72
C SER A 186 -23.07 14.02 -12.94
N SER A 187 -21.76 13.85 -13.16
CA SER A 187 -21.16 13.12 -14.27
C SER A 187 -19.80 12.58 -13.88
N GLY A 188 -19.35 11.51 -14.55
CA GLY A 188 -18.07 10.85 -14.28
C GLY A 188 -18.14 9.84 -13.13
N GLU A 189 -17.21 8.90 -13.12
CA GLU A 189 -17.15 7.83 -12.14
C GLU A 189 -16.58 8.31 -10.81
N ILE A 190 -17.05 7.74 -9.69
CA ILE A 190 -16.59 8.11 -8.34
C ILE A 190 -15.05 8.03 -8.19
N PRO A 191 -14.36 6.98 -8.68
CA PRO A 191 -12.90 6.89 -8.64
C PRO A 191 -12.18 8.06 -9.32
N GLU A 192 -12.71 8.61 -10.41
CA GLU A 192 -12.08 9.73 -11.11
C GLU A 192 -12.14 11.01 -10.26
N HIS A 193 -13.30 11.28 -9.66
CA HIS A 193 -13.48 12.41 -8.75
C HIS A 193 -12.62 12.25 -7.50
N PHE A 194 -12.53 11.04 -6.97
CA PHE A 194 -11.67 10.72 -5.83
C PHE A 194 -10.19 11.00 -6.15
N ALA A 195 -9.68 10.49 -7.27
CA ALA A 195 -8.30 10.70 -7.70
C ALA A 195 -8.00 12.20 -7.88
N LYS A 196 -8.87 12.93 -8.59
CA LYS A 196 -8.77 14.38 -8.75
C LYS A 196 -8.76 15.10 -7.40
N THR A 197 -9.63 14.70 -6.47
CA THR A 197 -9.72 15.34 -5.14
C THR A 197 -8.43 15.18 -4.36
N ILE A 198 -7.91 13.94 -4.23
CA ILE A 198 -6.68 13.68 -3.46
C ILE A 198 -5.46 14.35 -4.10
N VAL A 199 -5.34 14.30 -5.42
CA VAL A 199 -4.22 14.93 -6.16
C VAL A 199 -4.27 16.45 -6.05
N CYS A 200 -5.43 17.08 -6.28
CA CYS A 200 -5.57 18.54 -6.23
C CYS A 200 -5.47 19.10 -4.81
N GLN A 201 -5.97 18.38 -3.80
CA GLN A 201 -5.83 18.77 -2.40
C GLN A 201 -4.43 18.45 -1.84
N ALA A 202 -3.65 17.66 -2.58
CA ALA A 202 -2.30 17.23 -2.22
C ALA A 202 -2.20 16.67 -0.78
N THR A 203 -3.22 15.96 -0.32
CA THR A 203 -3.26 15.28 0.98
C THR A 203 -4.05 13.99 0.87
N LEU A 204 -3.63 12.98 1.62
CA LEU A 204 -4.30 11.69 1.70
C LEU A 204 -5.67 11.75 2.38
N SER A 205 -5.95 12.78 3.17
CA SER A 205 -7.15 12.89 4.00
C SER A 205 -7.76 14.30 3.96
N PRO A 206 -8.34 14.74 2.83
CA PRO A 206 -8.95 16.05 2.68
C PRO A 206 -10.35 16.10 3.33
N LEU A 207 -10.41 15.82 4.64
CA LEU A 207 -11.63 15.71 5.42
C LEU A 207 -11.44 16.40 6.78
N PRO A 208 -12.52 16.88 7.42
CA PRO A 208 -12.46 17.40 8.78
C PRO A 208 -11.96 16.36 9.79
N LEU A 209 -11.31 16.82 10.86
CA LEU A 209 -10.78 15.96 11.94
C LEU A 209 -11.84 15.10 12.63
N THR A 210 -13.11 15.51 12.61
CA THR A 210 -14.24 14.74 13.16
C THR A 210 -14.56 13.48 12.34
N VAL A 211 -14.18 13.46 11.06
CA VAL A 211 -14.42 12.35 10.12
C VAL A 211 -13.15 11.51 9.93
N SER A 212 -12.01 12.19 9.84
CA SER A 212 -10.70 11.58 9.67
C SER A 212 -9.74 12.19 10.70
N PRO A 213 -9.70 11.62 11.93
CA PRO A 213 -8.83 12.11 12.97
C PRO A 213 -7.37 12.01 12.57
N ILE A 214 -6.62 13.09 12.78
CA ILE A 214 -5.19 13.19 12.50
C ILE A 214 -4.49 13.77 13.73
N TYR A 215 -3.33 13.22 14.09
CA TYR A 215 -2.46 13.84 15.07
C TYR A 215 -1.94 15.17 14.52
N TRP A 216 -2.32 16.29 15.14
CA TRP A 216 -2.07 17.63 14.59
C TRP A 216 -0.59 17.89 14.25
N ALA A 217 0.32 17.40 15.09
CA ALA A 217 1.77 17.55 14.87
C ALA A 217 2.29 16.75 13.65
N PHE A 218 1.54 15.75 13.17
CA PHE A 218 1.93 14.83 12.10
C PHE A 218 1.10 14.97 10.82
N ASP A 219 0.31 16.04 10.68
CA ASP A 219 -0.49 16.28 9.47
C ASP A 219 0.36 16.31 8.18
N HIS A 220 1.57 16.88 8.27
CA HIS A 220 2.56 16.91 7.19
C HIS A 220 2.93 15.53 6.64
N ALA A 221 2.77 14.45 7.41
CA ALA A 221 3.06 13.08 6.96
C ALA A 221 2.02 12.56 5.95
N LEU A 222 0.83 13.16 5.90
CA LEU A 222 -0.24 12.82 4.94
C LEU A 222 -0.16 13.63 3.65
N THR A 223 0.78 14.58 3.57
CA THR A 223 0.96 15.45 2.40
C THR A 223 1.44 14.64 1.20
N LEU A 224 0.88 14.96 0.03
CA LEU A 224 1.20 14.41 -1.29
C LEU A 224 1.90 15.45 -2.16
N TYR A 225 2.43 16.51 -1.58
CA TYR A 225 3.17 17.53 -2.30
C TYR A 225 4.67 17.42 -2.02
N PRO A 226 5.54 17.35 -3.05
CA PRO A 226 5.24 17.15 -4.46
C PRO A 226 4.58 15.80 -4.77
N LEU A 227 3.80 15.74 -5.86
CA LEU A 227 3.04 14.55 -6.23
C LEU A 227 3.96 13.34 -6.47
N PRO A 228 3.67 12.18 -5.87
CA PRO A 228 4.40 10.92 -6.11
C PRO A 228 4.08 10.38 -7.51
N ASP A 229 4.74 9.29 -7.90
CA ASP A 229 4.41 8.57 -9.14
C ASP A 229 3.14 7.74 -8.97
N VAL A 230 2.96 7.13 -7.79
CA VAL A 230 1.83 6.26 -7.48
C VAL A 230 1.31 6.53 -6.07
N ILE A 231 -0.02 6.59 -5.93
CA ILE A 231 -0.76 6.60 -4.68
C ILE A 231 -1.61 5.34 -4.65
N VAL A 232 -1.31 4.42 -3.73
CA VAL A 232 -2.09 3.21 -3.51
C VAL A 232 -2.96 3.40 -2.28
N VAL A 233 -4.27 3.41 -2.48
CA VAL A 233 -5.26 3.49 -1.41
C VAL A 233 -5.95 2.14 -1.28
N GLY A 234 -5.63 1.38 -0.22
CA GLY A 234 -6.38 0.20 0.17
C GLY A 234 -7.74 0.60 0.71
N ASP A 235 -8.77 0.53 -0.13
CA ASP A 235 -10.16 0.86 0.20
C ASP A 235 -11.05 -0.38 0.00
N ASN A 236 -12.13 -0.46 0.77
CA ASN A 236 -13.20 -1.44 0.58
C ASN A 236 -14.04 -1.20 -0.69
N PHE A 237 -13.88 -0.05 -1.35
CA PHE A 237 -14.50 0.23 -2.65
C PHE A 237 -13.99 -0.72 -3.75
N ASN A 238 -14.70 -0.77 -4.88
CA ASN A 238 -14.28 -1.55 -6.05
C ASN A 238 -12.87 -1.14 -6.51
N ALA A 239 -12.11 -2.10 -7.04
CA ALA A 239 -10.77 -1.85 -7.54
C ALA A 239 -10.80 -0.85 -8.71
N PHE A 240 -9.80 0.03 -8.77
CA PHE A 240 -9.66 1.00 -9.86
C PHE A 240 -8.20 1.43 -10.03
N THR A 241 -7.89 1.94 -11.21
CA THR A 241 -6.62 2.61 -11.53
C THR A 241 -6.96 3.85 -12.34
N ILE A 242 -6.65 5.03 -11.82
CA ILE A 242 -6.90 6.32 -12.48
C ILE A 242 -5.59 7.10 -12.54
N GLU A 243 -5.22 7.61 -13.71
CA GLU A 243 -4.11 8.53 -13.84
C GLU A 243 -4.60 9.98 -13.86
N TYR A 244 -3.99 10.84 -13.04
CA TYR A 244 -4.27 12.27 -13.06
C TYR A 244 -3.00 13.07 -12.74
N MET A 245 -2.67 14.05 -13.58
CA MET A 245 -1.44 14.87 -13.47
C MET A 245 -0.16 14.03 -13.32
N GLU A 246 0.01 13.00 -14.16
CA GLU A 246 1.17 12.08 -14.15
C GLU A 246 1.34 11.29 -12.83
N CYS A 247 0.30 11.24 -11.99
CA CYS A 247 0.23 10.44 -10.78
C CYS A 247 -0.85 9.36 -10.94
N GLN A 248 -0.49 8.11 -10.70
CA GLN A 248 -1.44 6.99 -10.70
C GLN A 248 -2.09 6.84 -9.32
N VAL A 249 -3.40 6.88 -9.26
CA VAL A 249 -4.19 6.59 -8.04
C VAL A 249 -4.82 5.23 -8.20
N VAL A 250 -4.42 4.30 -7.33
CA VAL A 250 -4.74 2.87 -7.44
C VAL A 250 -5.47 2.42 -6.18
N ASN A 251 -6.55 1.69 -6.36
CA ASN A 251 -7.17 0.89 -5.31
C ASN A 251 -7.17 -0.57 -5.76
N PRO A 252 -6.50 -1.50 -5.04
CA PRO A 252 -6.60 -2.93 -5.35
C PRO A 252 -7.96 -3.53 -4.97
N GLY A 253 -8.76 -2.85 -4.17
CA GLY A 253 -9.98 -3.41 -3.59
C GLY A 253 -9.69 -4.39 -2.45
N SER A 254 -10.76 -4.77 -1.74
CA SER A 254 -10.68 -5.74 -0.65
C SER A 254 -10.48 -7.15 -1.23
N PHE A 255 -9.32 -7.76 -1.01
CA PHE A 255 -8.91 -9.04 -1.60
C PHE A 255 -9.98 -10.15 -1.49
N PRO A 256 -10.51 -10.47 -0.30
CA PRO A 256 -11.54 -11.50 -0.17
C PRO A 256 -12.91 -11.12 -0.75
N LYS A 257 -13.19 -9.83 -1.01
CA LYS A 257 -14.47 -9.35 -1.56
C LYS A 257 -14.44 -9.05 -3.06
N SER A 258 -13.26 -9.01 -3.65
CA SER A 258 -13.03 -8.69 -5.07
C SER A 258 -12.55 -9.91 -5.84
N ASP A 259 -13.08 -11.09 -5.50
CA ASP A 259 -12.69 -12.36 -6.10
C ASP A 259 -11.18 -12.60 -6.10
N PHE A 260 -10.50 -12.21 -5.02
CA PHE A 260 -9.04 -12.31 -4.85
C PHE A 260 -8.24 -11.52 -5.88
N SER A 261 -8.74 -10.34 -6.24
CA SER A 261 -8.05 -9.38 -7.11
C SER A 261 -6.98 -8.59 -6.36
N PHE A 262 -5.93 -8.22 -7.09
CA PHE A 262 -4.81 -7.42 -6.61
C PHE A 262 -4.23 -6.59 -7.75
N LYS A 263 -3.30 -5.69 -7.41
CA LYS A 263 -2.65 -4.81 -8.41
C LYS A 263 -1.17 -5.10 -8.46
N ALA A 264 -0.62 -5.20 -9.66
CA ALA A 264 0.82 -5.27 -9.90
C ALA A 264 1.29 -3.95 -10.52
N TYR A 265 2.30 -3.31 -9.93
CA TYR A 265 2.91 -2.10 -10.47
C TYR A 265 4.30 -2.43 -11.00
N CYS A 266 4.56 -2.11 -12.26
CA CYS A 266 5.87 -2.18 -12.89
C CYS A 266 6.54 -0.79 -12.87
N PRO A 267 7.60 -0.58 -12.05
CA PRO A 267 8.29 0.70 -11.98
C PRO A 267 8.96 1.11 -13.29
N ALA A 268 9.49 0.17 -14.06
CA ALA A 268 10.23 0.47 -15.29
C ALA A 268 9.34 1.14 -16.36
N THR A 269 8.12 0.63 -16.52
CA THR A 269 7.13 1.13 -17.50
C THR A 269 6.15 2.13 -16.88
N ASN A 270 6.14 2.27 -15.54
CA ASN A 270 5.13 3.01 -14.80
C ASN A 270 3.70 2.50 -15.06
N ALA A 271 3.54 1.20 -15.34
CA ALA A 271 2.26 0.58 -15.62
C ALA A 271 1.69 -0.11 -14.37
N VAL A 272 0.36 -0.09 -14.24
CA VAL A 272 -0.38 -0.83 -13.22
C VAL A 272 -1.26 -1.84 -13.92
N GLU A 273 -1.11 -3.11 -13.57
CA GLU A 273 -1.85 -4.22 -14.11
C GLU A 273 -2.87 -4.73 -13.09
N ASP A 274 -4.04 -5.10 -13.60
CA ASP A 274 -5.06 -5.83 -12.87
C ASP A 274 -4.72 -7.31 -12.85
N SER A 275 -4.76 -7.92 -11.67
CA SER A 275 -4.52 -9.35 -11.51
C SER A 275 -5.56 -9.96 -10.59
N GLN A 276 -5.90 -11.20 -10.89
CA GLN A 276 -6.90 -11.96 -10.13
C GLN A 276 -6.44 -13.40 -10.01
N ILE A 277 -6.60 -13.97 -8.82
CA ILE A 277 -6.28 -15.38 -8.60
C ILE A 277 -7.45 -16.24 -9.10
N PRO A 278 -7.24 -17.19 -10.02
CA PRO A 278 -8.29 -18.04 -10.56
C PRO A 278 -9.08 -18.79 -9.47
N ASN A 279 -10.35 -19.06 -9.72
CA ASN A 279 -11.26 -19.72 -8.78
C ASN A 279 -11.09 -21.25 -8.64
N GLU A 280 -9.99 -21.82 -9.15
CA GLU A 280 -9.67 -23.26 -9.00
C GLU A 280 -9.95 -23.80 -7.59
#